data_AF-A0A1F4MXL6-F1
#
_entry.id   AF-A0A1F4MXL6-F1
#
_cell.length_a   1.000
_cell.length_b   1.000
_cell.length_c   1.000
_cell.angle_alpha   90.00
_cell.angle_beta   90.00
_cell.angle_gamma   90.00
#
_symmetry.space_group_name_H-M   'P 1'
#
loop_
_entity.id
_entity.type
_entity.pdbx_description
1 polymer ?
#
loop_
_entity_poly.entity_id
_entity_poly.type
_entity_poly.pdbx_seq_one_letter_code
_entity_poly.pdbx_strand_id
1 'polypeptide(L)'
;MTSFGQTALSNVQRLTAEGKISKSLLEELSEIESLFYGAYLVASRQIGMDIGTQLPERNIRQRAVDQNLAEDWIRSFKNDPDVGSDIRMMVPVFYDIERKMTRVWVVLGYSQKPLTISFKKPPIATITDAKGKKVKVDLEFESIHKDLIYPVSAEIYVKQLLNRDEFRRLCDKYQTRSAILKALAK
;
A
#
# COMPACT_ATOMS: atom_id res chain seq x y z
N MET A 1 -35.22 -1.95 -0.90
CA MET A 1 -33.87 -1.36 -0.81
C MET A 1 -33.14 -2.05 0.32
N THR A 2 -32.21 -2.95 -0.01
CA THR A 2 -31.27 -3.51 0.97
C THR A 2 -30.34 -2.36 1.38
N SER A 3 -30.43 -1.88 2.62
CA SER A 3 -29.51 -0.85 3.10
C SER A 3 -28.11 -1.47 3.22
N PHE A 4 -27.11 -0.82 2.63
CA PHE A 4 -25.72 -1.07 2.95
C PHE A 4 -25.48 -0.59 4.40
N GLY A 5 -25.04 -1.49 5.27
CA GLY A 5 -24.84 -1.25 6.69
C GLY A 5 -24.26 -2.48 7.38
N GLN A 6 -24.02 -2.39 8.70
CA GLN A 6 -23.32 -3.42 9.47
C GLN A 6 -23.89 -4.83 9.23
N THR A 7 -25.21 -4.99 9.28
CA THR A 7 -25.89 -6.28 9.03
C THR A 7 -25.59 -6.84 7.64
N ALA A 8 -25.54 -6.00 6.60
CA ALA A 8 -25.21 -6.46 5.26
C ALA A 8 -23.73 -6.89 5.19
N LEU A 9 -22.82 -6.10 5.76
CA LEU A 9 -21.39 -6.37 5.75
C LEU A 9 -21.01 -7.62 6.54
N SER A 10 -21.76 -7.96 7.61
CA SER A 10 -21.58 -9.21 8.35
C SER A 10 -21.97 -10.46 7.57
N ASN A 11 -22.78 -10.32 6.51
CA ASN A 11 -23.31 -11.45 5.73
C ASN A 11 -22.72 -11.54 4.32
N VAL A 12 -21.77 -10.65 3.98
CA VAL A 12 -21.04 -10.66 2.71
C VAL A 12 -19.62 -11.11 2.97
N GLN A 13 -19.07 -11.96 2.10
CA GLN A 13 -17.66 -12.33 2.10
C GLN A 13 -17.00 -11.85 0.81
N ARG A 14 -15.71 -11.50 0.89
CA ARG A 14 -14.91 -11.23 -0.30
C ARG A 14 -14.83 -12.48 -1.18
N LEU A 15 -14.91 -12.25 -2.49
CA LEU A 15 -14.66 -13.25 -3.53
C LEU A 15 -13.22 -13.08 -4.02
N THR A 16 -12.45 -14.15 -3.97
CA THR A 16 -11.12 -14.25 -4.60
C THR A 16 -11.18 -15.20 -5.80
N ALA A 17 -10.07 -15.36 -6.51
CA ALA A 17 -9.99 -16.32 -7.61
C ALA A 17 -10.17 -17.78 -7.13
N GLU A 18 -9.85 -18.05 -5.86
CA GLU A 18 -9.92 -19.34 -5.18
C GLU A 18 -11.28 -19.59 -4.51
N GLY A 19 -12.16 -18.57 -4.48
CA GLY A 19 -13.52 -18.68 -3.95
C GLY A 19 -13.83 -17.65 -2.87
N LYS A 20 -14.85 -17.95 -2.06
CA LYS A 20 -15.22 -17.11 -0.91
C LYS A 20 -14.24 -17.34 0.23
N ILE A 21 -13.78 -16.26 0.85
CA ILE A 21 -13.07 -16.37 2.12
C ILE A 21 -14.06 -16.56 3.28
N SER A 22 -13.56 -17.06 4.41
CA SER A 22 -14.40 -17.32 5.59
C SER A 22 -14.81 -16.06 6.35
N LYS A 23 -13.93 -15.05 6.41
CA LYS A 23 -14.20 -13.79 7.10
C LYS A 23 -15.31 -13.02 6.41
N SER A 24 -16.14 -12.37 7.21
CA SER A 24 -17.09 -11.38 6.71
C SER A 24 -16.38 -10.11 6.26
N LEU A 25 -17.00 -9.38 5.35
CA LEU A 25 -16.50 -8.10 4.87
C LEU A 25 -16.42 -7.07 6.01
N LEU A 26 -17.31 -7.15 7.01
CA LEU A 26 -17.23 -6.30 8.19
C LEU A 26 -15.95 -6.54 9.00
N GLU A 27 -15.58 -7.81 9.20
CA GLU A 27 -14.37 -8.18 9.93
C GLU A 27 -13.12 -7.72 9.16
N GLU A 28 -13.04 -8.00 7.85
CA GLU A 28 -11.92 -7.55 7.01
C GLU A 28 -11.76 -6.02 7.03
N LEU A 29 -12.85 -5.27 6.89
CA LEU A 29 -12.79 -3.81 6.93
C LEU A 29 -12.35 -3.29 8.30
N SER A 30 -12.85 -3.89 9.38
CA SER A 30 -12.46 -3.51 10.74
C SER A 30 -10.98 -3.79 11.02
N GLU A 31 -10.46 -4.91 10.49
CA GLU A 31 -9.03 -5.26 10.56
C GLU A 31 -8.18 -4.27 9.76
N ILE A 32 -8.59 -3.92 8.54
CA ILE A 32 -7.89 -2.94 7.70
C ILE A 32 -7.88 -1.56 8.35
N GLU A 33 -9.00 -1.12 8.92
CA GLU A 33 -9.07 0.14 9.66
C GLU A 33 -8.09 0.16 10.85
N SER A 34 -8.06 -0.93 11.63
CA SER A 34 -7.17 -1.09 12.78
C SER A 34 -5.70 -1.09 12.32
N LEU A 35 -5.41 -1.79 11.22
CA LEU A 35 -4.07 -1.86 10.64
C LEU A 35 -3.60 -0.48 10.14
N PHE A 36 -4.43 0.27 9.43
CA PHE A 36 -4.09 1.61 8.94
C PHE A 36 -3.94 2.62 10.07
N TYR A 37 -4.81 2.56 11.07
CA TYR A 37 -4.69 3.39 12.27
C TYR A 37 -3.36 3.11 12.97
N GLY A 38 -3.06 1.84 13.24
CA GLY A 38 -1.81 1.41 13.86
C GLY A 38 -0.57 1.78 13.04
N ALA A 39 -0.60 1.57 11.73
CA ALA A 39 0.50 1.90 10.84
C ALA A 39 0.81 3.40 10.85
N TYR A 40 -0.23 4.25 10.91
CA TYR A 40 -0.05 5.69 11.09
C TYR A 40 0.60 6.04 12.43
N LEU A 41 0.18 5.42 13.54
CA LEU A 41 0.80 5.64 14.86
C LEU A 41 2.29 5.25 14.84
N VAL A 42 2.60 4.08 14.28
CA VAL A 42 3.98 3.57 14.15
C VAL A 42 4.83 4.52 13.33
N ALA A 43 4.36 4.90 12.13
CA ALA A 43 5.09 5.78 11.23
C ALA A 43 5.30 7.17 11.85
N SER A 44 4.26 7.76 12.45
CA SER A 44 4.34 9.08 13.10
C SER A 44 5.37 9.09 14.22
N ARG A 45 5.37 8.08 15.08
CA ARG A 45 6.39 7.91 16.13
C ARG A 45 7.79 7.80 15.54
N GLN A 46 7.97 7.02 14.48
CA GLN A 46 9.28 6.80 13.86
C GLN A 46 9.87 8.06 13.22
N ILE A 47 9.04 8.93 12.66
CA ILE A 47 9.47 10.20 12.05
C ILE A 47 9.44 11.38 13.01
N GLY A 48 9.08 11.15 14.29
CA GLY A 48 8.96 12.20 15.30
C GLY A 48 7.82 13.19 15.04
N MET A 49 6.80 12.79 14.28
CA MET A 49 5.61 13.60 14.05
C MET A 49 4.69 13.50 15.26
N ASP A 50 4.24 14.64 15.78
CA ASP A 50 3.20 14.66 16.78
C ASP A 50 1.89 14.17 16.15
N ILE A 51 1.23 13.24 16.84
CA ILE A 51 0.01 12.58 16.38
C ILE A 51 -1.13 13.53 16.72
N GLY A 52 -1.18 14.65 16.00
CA GLY A 52 -2.21 15.66 16.12
C GLY A 52 -3.61 15.09 15.83
N THR A 53 -4.62 15.91 16.11
CA THR A 53 -6.09 15.70 16.08
C THR A 53 -6.71 15.18 14.76
N GLN A 54 -5.93 14.64 13.83
CA GLN A 54 -6.38 14.20 12.52
C GLN A 54 -6.89 12.75 12.48
N LEU A 55 -6.72 11.99 13.56
CA LEU A 55 -7.23 10.62 13.65
C LEU A 55 -8.64 10.58 14.24
N PRO A 56 -9.48 9.64 13.77
CA PRO A 56 -10.71 9.28 14.47
C PRO A 56 -10.43 8.98 15.95
N GLU A 57 -11.37 9.34 16.83
CA GLU A 57 -11.23 9.04 18.25
C GLU A 57 -11.21 7.52 18.50
N ARG A 58 -10.10 7.05 19.07
CA ARG A 58 -9.94 5.70 19.62
C ARG A 58 -9.58 5.84 21.09
N ASN A 59 -10.14 5.00 21.95
CA ASN A 59 -9.73 4.92 23.35
C ASN A 59 -8.28 4.38 23.46
N ILE A 60 -7.61 4.64 24.59
CA ILE A 60 -6.19 4.29 24.81
C ILE A 60 -5.92 2.80 24.56
N ARG A 61 -6.84 1.93 25.01
CA ARG A 61 -6.70 0.48 24.85
C ARG A 61 -6.75 0.08 23.38
N GLN A 62 -7.70 0.61 22.61
CA GLN A 62 -7.83 0.31 21.19
C GLN A 62 -6.61 0.82 20.40
N ARG A 63 -6.10 2.03 20.71
CA ARG A 63 -4.88 2.55 20.08
C ARG A 63 -3.70 1.59 20.25
N ALA A 64 -3.53 1.03 21.45
CA ALA A 64 -2.47 0.07 21.72
C ALA A 64 -2.66 -1.25 20.94
N VAL A 65 -3.91 -1.73 20.82
CA VAL A 65 -4.23 -2.91 19.99
C VAL A 65 -3.89 -2.66 18.53
N ASP A 66 -4.37 -1.54 17.97
CA ASP A 66 -4.14 -1.16 16.57
C ASP A 66 -2.65 -1.04 16.28
N GLN A 67 -1.90 -0.37 17.16
CA GLN A 67 -0.46 -0.22 17.03
C GLN A 67 0.27 -1.58 17.04
N ASN A 68 -0.05 -2.46 17.99
CA ASN A 68 0.56 -3.79 18.08
C ASN A 68 0.26 -4.62 16.82
N LEU A 69 -1.00 -4.59 16.35
CA LEU A 69 -1.40 -5.25 15.10
C LEU A 69 -0.55 -4.79 13.92
N ALA A 70 -0.34 -3.48 13.79
CA ALA A 70 0.51 -2.93 12.73
C ALA A 70 1.99 -3.33 12.88
N GLU A 71 2.55 -3.29 14.09
CA GLU A 71 3.93 -3.71 14.33
C GLU A 71 4.14 -5.21 14.05
N ASP A 72 3.17 -6.06 14.37
CA ASP A 72 3.21 -7.49 14.08
C ASP A 72 3.06 -7.75 12.58
N TRP A 73 2.14 -7.06 11.91
CA TRP A 73 1.99 -7.14 10.46
C TRP A 73 3.26 -6.67 9.74
N ILE A 74 3.84 -5.51 10.09
CA ILE A 74 5.10 -5.02 9.48
C ILE A 74 6.23 -6.04 9.61
N ARG A 75 6.33 -6.77 10.73
CA ARG A 75 7.35 -7.82 10.93
C ARG A 75 7.10 -9.08 10.11
N SER A 76 5.86 -9.33 9.72
CA SER A 76 5.42 -10.58 9.10
C SER A 76 4.73 -10.42 7.74
N PHE A 77 4.71 -9.21 7.17
CA PHE A 77 3.90 -8.86 5.99
C PHE A 77 4.20 -9.73 4.75
N LYS A 78 5.42 -10.28 4.67
CA LYS A 78 5.80 -11.25 3.61
C LYS A 78 4.98 -12.55 3.65
N ASN A 79 4.34 -12.85 4.78
CA ASN A 79 3.47 -14.01 4.96
C ASN A 79 2.00 -13.67 4.66
N ASP A 80 1.69 -12.40 4.37
CA ASP A 80 0.35 -11.98 4.00
C ASP A 80 0.04 -12.49 2.57
N PRO A 81 -1.03 -13.30 2.40
CA PRO A 81 -1.37 -13.89 1.11
C PRO A 81 -1.74 -12.83 0.05
N ASP A 82 -2.27 -11.68 0.46
CA ASP A 82 -2.63 -10.60 -0.47
C ASP A 82 -1.39 -9.81 -0.92
N VAL A 83 -0.34 -9.71 -0.09
CA VAL A 83 0.95 -9.04 -0.45
C VAL A 83 1.73 -9.85 -1.49
N GLY A 84 1.77 -11.18 -1.34
CA GLY A 84 2.53 -12.05 -2.25
C GLY A 84 1.86 -12.33 -3.60
N SER A 85 0.62 -11.91 -3.76
CA SER A 85 -0.19 -12.21 -4.95
C SER A 85 0.21 -11.35 -6.17
N ASP A 86 0.09 -11.92 -7.37
CA ASP A 86 0.35 -11.19 -8.62
C ASP A 86 -0.73 -10.11 -8.85
N ILE A 87 -0.40 -8.85 -8.59
CA ILE A 87 -1.33 -7.73 -8.69
C ILE A 87 -1.66 -7.31 -10.13
N ARG A 88 -1.09 -7.95 -11.15
CA ARG A 88 -1.31 -7.54 -12.55
C ARG A 88 -2.74 -7.81 -12.95
N MET A 89 -3.47 -6.75 -13.27
CA MET A 89 -4.88 -6.83 -13.64
C MET A 89 -5.33 -5.61 -14.45
N MET A 90 -6.47 -5.80 -15.12
CA MET A 90 -7.19 -4.77 -15.84
C MET A 90 -8.53 -4.52 -15.13
N VAL A 91 -8.76 -3.28 -14.72
CA VAL A 91 -9.98 -2.85 -14.01
C VAL A 91 -10.80 -1.96 -14.95
N PRO A 92 -12.01 -2.38 -15.36
CA PRO A 92 -12.89 -1.54 -16.17
C PRO A 92 -13.39 -0.35 -15.35
N VAL A 93 -13.31 0.84 -15.92
CA VAL A 93 -13.80 2.08 -15.31
C VAL A 93 -15.15 2.47 -15.92
N PHE A 94 -15.22 2.60 -17.24
CA PHE A 94 -16.47 2.84 -17.96
C PHE A 94 -16.38 2.41 -19.43
N TYR A 95 -17.52 2.19 -20.06
CA TYR A 95 -17.62 1.94 -21.49
C TYR A 95 -18.01 3.23 -22.24
N ASP A 96 -17.18 3.63 -23.19
CA ASP A 96 -17.40 4.77 -24.07
C ASP A 96 -18.20 4.32 -25.29
N ILE A 97 -19.47 4.75 -25.35
CA ILE A 97 -20.42 4.34 -26.39
C ILE A 97 -20.02 4.89 -27.77
N GLU A 98 -19.52 6.12 -27.84
CA GLU A 98 -19.15 6.76 -29.11
C GLU A 98 -17.92 6.08 -29.72
N ARG A 99 -16.91 5.79 -28.89
CA ARG A 99 -15.68 5.14 -29.34
C ARG A 99 -15.80 3.63 -29.45
N LYS A 100 -16.85 3.04 -28.87
CA LYS A 100 -17.01 1.59 -28.70
C LYS A 100 -15.81 0.94 -28.03
N MET A 101 -15.31 1.58 -26.97
CA MET A 101 -14.12 1.15 -26.23
C MET A 101 -14.36 1.26 -24.73
N THR A 102 -13.70 0.40 -23.96
CA THR A 102 -13.71 0.48 -22.50
C THR A 102 -12.52 1.26 -22.02
N ARG A 103 -12.74 2.27 -21.18
CA ARG A 103 -11.69 2.90 -20.39
C ARG A 103 -11.32 1.97 -19.24
N VAL A 104 -10.04 1.65 -19.12
CA VAL A 104 -9.53 0.73 -18.10
C VAL A 104 -8.36 1.35 -17.37
N TRP A 105 -8.23 0.99 -16.10
CA TRP A 105 -6.97 1.08 -15.37
C TRP A 105 -6.26 -0.27 -15.44
N VAL A 106 -5.01 -0.25 -15.86
CA VAL A 106 -4.15 -1.43 -15.85
C VAL A 106 -3.10 -1.29 -14.76
N VAL A 107 -2.96 -2.31 -13.94
CA VAL A 107 -1.89 -2.46 -12.95
C VAL A 107 -0.86 -3.41 -13.55
N LEU A 108 0.35 -2.92 -13.78
CA LEU A 108 1.42 -3.62 -14.51
C LEU A 108 2.38 -4.38 -13.59
N GLY A 109 2.23 -4.21 -12.28
CA GLY A 109 3.11 -4.77 -11.25
C GLY A 109 3.76 -3.67 -10.42
N TYR A 110 4.92 -3.96 -9.84
CA TYR A 110 5.71 -3.02 -9.06
C TYR A 110 7.00 -2.66 -9.78
N SER A 111 7.51 -1.46 -9.51
CA SER A 111 8.85 -1.05 -9.86
C SER A 111 9.54 -0.45 -8.64
N GLN A 112 10.83 -0.22 -8.76
CA GLN A 112 11.67 0.32 -7.70
C GLN A 112 12.36 1.57 -8.21
N LYS A 113 12.42 2.59 -7.35
CA LYS A 113 13.24 3.77 -7.59
C LYS A 113 14.18 3.95 -6.41
N PRO A 114 15.49 4.19 -6.64
CA PRO A 114 16.41 4.50 -5.56
C PRO A 114 16.00 5.81 -4.89
N LEU A 115 16.01 5.78 -3.56
CA LEU A 115 15.74 6.89 -2.67
C LEU A 115 17.02 7.19 -1.88
N THR A 116 17.49 8.42 -1.97
CA THR A 116 18.55 8.92 -1.10
C THR A 116 17.90 9.69 0.02
N ILE A 117 18.14 9.27 1.25
CA ILE A 117 17.56 9.87 2.46
C ILE A 117 18.72 10.50 3.23
N SER A 118 18.59 11.79 3.51
CA SER A 118 19.58 12.56 4.24
C SER A 118 18.90 13.66 5.05
N PHE A 119 19.60 14.18 6.05
CA PHE A 119 19.14 15.38 6.74
C PHE A 119 19.18 16.57 5.78
N LYS A 120 18.04 17.27 5.61
CA LYS A 120 18.00 18.54 4.86
C LYS A 120 18.90 19.60 5.50
N LYS A 121 18.96 19.61 6.83
CA LYS A 121 19.91 20.37 7.65
C LYS A 121 20.44 19.42 8.72
N PRO A 122 21.76 19.21 8.83
CA PRO A 122 22.34 18.39 9.88
C PRO A 122 21.86 18.83 11.27
N PRO A 123 21.44 17.91 12.15
CA PRO A 123 21.01 18.26 13.49
C PRO A 123 22.19 18.74 14.33
N ILE A 124 21.91 19.61 15.30
CA ILE A 124 22.88 19.96 16.34
C ILE A 124 22.78 18.90 17.42
N ALA A 125 23.80 18.05 17.57
CA ALA A 125 23.83 17.03 18.60
C ALA A 125 24.75 17.44 19.77
N THR A 126 24.36 17.09 20.99
CA THR A 126 25.22 17.20 22.18
C THR A 126 25.65 15.79 22.58
N ILE A 127 26.96 15.53 22.62
CA ILE A 127 27.50 14.23 23.03
C ILE A 127 28.00 14.33 24.47
N THR A 128 27.66 13.33 25.28
CA THR A 128 28.10 13.22 26.68
C THR A 128 28.86 11.92 26.91
N ASP A 129 29.85 11.94 27.80
CA ASP A 129 30.47 10.72 28.30
C ASP A 129 29.53 9.94 29.25
N ALA A 130 29.97 8.78 29.74
CA ALA A 130 29.21 7.98 30.70
C ALA A 130 28.94 8.68 32.04
N LYS A 131 29.63 9.80 32.32
CA LYS A 131 29.44 10.63 33.53
C LYS A 131 28.59 11.87 33.25
N GLY A 132 28.03 12.00 32.05
CA GLY A 132 27.18 13.13 31.65
C GLY A 132 27.95 14.41 31.27
N LYS A 133 29.28 14.36 31.16
CA LYS A 133 30.09 15.52 30.77
C LYS A 133 30.09 15.67 29.25
N LYS A 134 29.88 16.89 28.76
CA LYS A 134 29.93 17.19 27.31
C LYS A 134 31.32 16.88 26.74
N VAL A 135 31.34 16.16 25.62
CA VAL A 135 32.55 15.82 24.87
C VAL A 135 32.43 16.42 23.47
N LYS A 136 33.54 16.97 22.97
CA LYS A 136 33.62 17.43 21.59
C LYS A 136 34.05 16.28 20.69
N VAL A 137 33.20 15.94 19.74
CA VAL A 137 33.45 14.93 18.70
C VAL A 137 33.00 15.52 17.38
N ASP A 138 33.74 15.23 16.32
CA ASP A 138 33.32 15.58 14.97
C ASP A 138 32.27 14.56 14.51
N LEU A 139 31.06 15.06 14.25
CA LEU A 139 29.93 14.24 13.80
C LEU A 139 29.83 14.31 12.28
N GLU A 140 29.82 13.14 11.66
CA GLU A 140 29.51 12.99 10.25
C GLU A 140 28.08 12.49 10.09
N PHE A 141 27.31 13.19 9.26
CA PHE A 141 25.94 12.81 8.94
C PHE A 141 25.90 12.24 7.52
N GLU A 142 25.68 10.94 7.44
CA GLU A 142 25.65 10.24 6.17
C GLU A 142 24.25 10.20 5.55
N SER A 143 24.22 9.94 4.24
CA SER A 143 22.99 9.62 3.53
C SER A 143 22.80 8.11 3.51
N ILE A 144 21.56 7.66 3.65
CA ILE A 144 21.21 6.26 3.43
C ILE A 144 20.52 6.11 2.08
N HIS A 145 20.82 5.01 1.39
CA HIS A 145 20.16 4.63 0.15
C HIS A 145 19.17 3.50 0.44
N LYS A 146 17.93 3.69 -0.03
CA LYS A 146 16.83 2.72 0.10
C LYS A 146 16.10 2.63 -1.22
N ASP A 147 15.40 1.53 -1.48
CA ASP A 147 14.52 1.41 -2.64
C ASP A 147 13.09 1.72 -2.25
N LEU A 148 12.47 2.66 -2.98
CA LEU A 148 11.05 2.90 -2.91
C LEU A 148 10.34 1.99 -3.92
N ILE A 149 9.55 1.05 -3.41
CA ILE A 149 8.67 0.20 -4.23
C ILE A 149 7.39 0.98 -4.52
N TYR A 150 6.98 1.05 -5.78
CA TYR A 150 5.74 1.72 -6.19
C TYR A 150 4.98 0.92 -7.26
N PRO A 151 3.64 0.93 -7.24
CA PRO A 151 2.85 0.27 -8.26
C PRO A 151 2.98 1.01 -9.59
N VAL A 152 3.13 0.25 -10.68
CA VAL A 152 3.13 0.80 -12.04
C VAL A 152 1.73 0.60 -12.60
N SER A 153 1.08 1.68 -12.99
CA SER A 153 -0.24 1.64 -13.61
C SER A 153 -0.35 2.56 -14.82
N ALA A 154 -1.44 2.41 -15.57
CA ALA A 154 -1.81 3.31 -16.64
C ALA A 154 -3.33 3.30 -16.86
N GLU A 155 -3.84 4.39 -17.41
CA GLU A 155 -5.20 4.50 -17.91
C GLU A 155 -5.19 4.48 -19.44
N ILE A 156 -6.00 3.62 -20.05
CA ILE A 156 -6.02 3.40 -21.51
C ILE A 156 -7.43 3.00 -21.97
N TYR A 157 -7.73 3.23 -23.25
CA TYR A 157 -8.91 2.67 -23.91
C TYR A 157 -8.56 1.35 -24.58
N VAL A 158 -9.38 0.32 -24.38
CA VAL A 158 -9.23 -1.00 -25.02
C VAL A 158 -10.52 -1.42 -25.71
N LYS A 159 -10.40 -2.20 -26.77
CA LYS A 159 -11.56 -2.82 -27.45
C LYS A 159 -12.05 -4.08 -26.74
N GLN A 160 -11.14 -4.80 -26.09
CA GLN A 160 -11.41 -6.05 -25.41
C GLN A 160 -10.87 -6.00 -23.98
N LEU A 161 -11.71 -6.40 -23.03
CA LEU A 161 -11.29 -6.64 -21.66
C LEU A 161 -10.58 -8.00 -21.58
N LEU A 162 -9.40 -7.99 -20.97
CA LEU A 162 -8.65 -9.20 -20.66
C LEU A 162 -8.94 -9.58 -19.22
N ASN A 163 -9.18 -10.87 -18.97
CA ASN A 163 -9.20 -11.37 -17.60
C ASN A 163 -7.78 -11.36 -16.99
N ARG A 164 -7.66 -11.68 -15.70
CA ARG A 164 -6.38 -11.64 -14.97
C ARG A 164 -5.29 -12.49 -15.62
N ASP A 165 -5.62 -13.70 -16.08
CA ASP A 165 -4.66 -14.61 -16.70
C ASP A 165 -4.22 -14.18 -18.09
N GLU A 166 -5.16 -13.70 -18.91
CA GLU A 166 -4.87 -13.15 -20.24
C GLU A 166 -4.00 -11.91 -20.14
N PHE A 167 -4.33 -11.01 -19.20
CA PHE A 167 -3.56 -9.81 -18.97
C PHE A 167 -2.16 -10.10 -18.44
N ARG A 168 -2.03 -11.07 -17.52
CA ARG A 168 -0.76 -11.57 -17.02
C ARG A 168 0.12 -12.10 -18.15
N ARG A 169 -0.41 -12.98 -18.99
CA ARG A 169 0.31 -13.53 -20.17
C ARG A 169 0.74 -12.42 -21.13
N LEU A 170 -0.07 -11.39 -21.31
CA LEU A 170 0.29 -10.23 -22.13
C LEU A 170 1.47 -9.46 -21.52
N CYS A 171 1.48 -9.25 -20.21
CA CYS A 171 2.60 -8.62 -19.50
C CYS A 171 3.87 -9.48 -19.53
N ASP A 172 3.76 -10.80 -19.39
CA ASP A 172 4.91 -11.71 -19.50
C ASP A 172 5.52 -11.66 -20.91
N LYS A 173 4.67 -11.54 -21.95
CA LYS A 173 5.10 -11.39 -23.35
C LYS A 173 5.74 -10.02 -23.63
N TYR A 174 5.21 -8.95 -23.06
CA TYR A 174 5.68 -7.58 -23.27
C TYR A 174 6.19 -7.01 -21.94
N GLN A 175 7.51 -6.98 -21.75
CA GLN A 175 8.10 -6.72 -20.43
C GLN A 175 8.22 -5.24 -20.04
N THR A 176 7.88 -4.31 -20.94
CA THR A 176 7.98 -2.87 -20.69
C THR A 176 6.61 -2.21 -20.72
N ARG A 177 6.41 -1.19 -19.88
CA ARG A 177 5.17 -0.39 -19.88
C ARG A 177 4.78 0.07 -21.29
N SER A 178 5.73 0.59 -22.06
CA SER A 178 5.47 1.05 -23.43
C SER A 178 5.00 -0.09 -24.34
N ALA A 179 5.67 -1.26 -24.30
CA ALA A 179 5.31 -2.40 -25.13
C ALA A 179 3.93 -2.98 -24.76
N ILE A 180 3.61 -3.07 -23.46
CA ILE A 180 2.31 -3.52 -22.95
C ILE A 180 1.20 -2.59 -23.47
N LEU A 181 1.36 -1.28 -23.28
CA LEU A 181 0.34 -0.32 -23.69
C LEU A 181 0.15 -0.30 -25.20
N LYS A 182 1.23 -0.45 -25.98
CA LYS A 182 1.15 -0.58 -27.44
C LYS A 182 0.45 -1.87 -27.88
N ALA A 183 0.59 -2.96 -27.13
CA ALA A 183 -0.11 -4.21 -27.42
C ALA A 183 -1.61 -4.13 -27.12
N LEU A 184 -1.99 -3.42 -26.05
CA LEU A 184 -3.39 -3.22 -25.65
C LEU A 184 -4.15 -2.21 -26.53
N ALA A 185 -3.43 -1.25 -27.13
CA ALA A 185 -4.02 -0.21 -27.98
C ALA A 185 -4.44 -0.71 -29.39
N LYS A 186 -4.27 -1.99 -29.70
CA LYS A 186 -4.64 -2.59 -30.99
C LYS A 186 -6.12 -2.99 -30.99
#